data_AF-E7GEL9-F1
#
_entry.id   AF-E7GEL9-F1
#
_cell.length_a   1.000
_cell.length_b   1.000
_cell.length_c   1.000
_cell.angle_alpha   90.00
_cell.angle_beta   90.00
_cell.angle_gamma   90.00
#
_symmetry.space_group_name_H-M   'P 1'
#
loop_
_entity.id
_entity.type
_entity.pdbx_description
1 polymer ?
#
loop_
_entity_poly.entity_id
_entity_poly.type
_entity_poly.pdbx_seq_one_letter_code
_entity_poly.pdbx_strand_id
1 'polypeptide(L)'
;MSESKDSLFFIKRRCQMKIIKRNGSLEDFDRGKIEKAILGAMEDLGADYRNAGVARRISREVEREFLDKEAQETLIAHKDNPNLLLHYQVPIKDIEDRVEEKLMGSHCKDVARQYIRYRYKKKQQRDKYENIKSAVKKIIKAESVNNSNANVDEYSFGGKKFEGAGLLFKDIALSDFISSEVAKAHNENRIYIHDLDNWATGMHNCSFVDLQRLLKEGFVTRNGDVRPANSISTAMQLVAVIFQCQSQVQFGGVASAHIDFDLAPYVKKSFKKHFQDGLEFVENDKGVSIADIDMNNQVLKNEYPKTFRYAYKMTKRECQQAAQGLYHNLNTLESRPGSQVPFTSINFGRDTSPEGRMISKSLLEASIDGIGKYHKTSIFPITIFQHKKGINAYPGEPNYDLKQLALKSLSQRIYPNFVNCDFSENIEDNNNPDTYNATMGCVDGAEIITYKYNNIMYVESFQRMWFRFSQLFHVNIQPNGKDKYIDLKDVVIYDTKNGFVPCLRLIRNFSSDWLDINFSDGRRILCTSDHPFETENRGLVLAKDLQENDSILASYNHVFVNESKPNLSQACFLGFMVCRKKEKQLH
;
A
#
# COMPACT_ATOMS: atom_id res chain seq x y z
N MET A 1 -56.11 -36.56 -47.08
CA MET A 1 -55.23 -35.35 -47.10
C MET A 1 -55.74 -34.20 -46.21
N SER A 2 -56.89 -34.31 -45.55
CA SER A 2 -57.42 -33.29 -44.61
C SER A 2 -57.03 -33.54 -43.13
N GLU A 3 -56.89 -34.79 -42.69
CA GLU A 3 -56.63 -35.12 -41.27
C GLU A 3 -55.23 -34.76 -40.73
N SER A 4 -54.22 -34.56 -41.61
CA SER A 4 -52.85 -34.21 -41.17
C SER A 4 -52.65 -32.72 -40.89
N LYS A 5 -53.53 -31.85 -41.39
CA LYS A 5 -53.45 -30.41 -41.13
C LYS A 5 -54.08 -30.01 -39.79
N ASP A 6 -55.19 -30.66 -39.43
CA ASP A 6 -55.91 -30.36 -38.18
C ASP A 6 -55.18 -30.87 -36.94
N SER A 7 -54.53 -32.03 -37.04
CA SER A 7 -53.67 -32.57 -35.97
C SER A 7 -52.42 -31.71 -35.73
N LEU A 8 -51.77 -31.19 -36.79
CA LEU A 8 -50.67 -30.22 -36.66
C LEU A 8 -51.13 -28.90 -36.03
N PHE A 9 -52.35 -28.46 -36.32
CA PHE A 9 -52.93 -27.22 -35.80
C PHE A 9 -53.27 -27.33 -34.30
N PHE A 10 -53.77 -28.48 -33.84
CA PHE A 10 -54.01 -28.76 -32.43
C PHE A 10 -52.71 -28.92 -31.62
N ILE A 11 -51.65 -29.50 -32.20
CA ILE A 11 -50.33 -29.63 -31.56
C ILE A 11 -49.67 -28.26 -31.37
N LYS A 12 -49.78 -27.33 -32.34
CA LYS A 12 -49.24 -25.96 -32.23
C LYS A 12 -49.85 -25.11 -31.11
N ARG A 13 -51.03 -25.48 -30.56
CA ARG A 13 -51.70 -24.73 -29.47
C ARG A 13 -51.28 -25.17 -28.05
N ARG A 14 -50.50 -26.24 -27.90
CA ARG A 14 -50.12 -26.79 -26.58
C ARG A 14 -48.64 -26.63 -26.21
N CYS A 15 -47.84 -26.04 -27.09
CA CYS A 15 -46.41 -25.80 -26.89
C CYS A 15 -46.17 -24.29 -26.68
N GLN A 16 -45.46 -23.93 -25.60
CA GLN A 16 -44.99 -22.56 -25.36
C GLN A 16 -43.47 -22.55 -25.48
N MET A 17 -42.96 -21.87 -26.49
CA MET A 17 -41.54 -21.64 -26.67
C MET A 17 -40.98 -20.81 -25.51
N LYS A 18 -40.00 -21.38 -24.80
CA LYS A 18 -39.30 -20.72 -23.71
C LYS A 18 -37.86 -20.41 -24.14
N ILE A 19 -37.35 -19.27 -23.73
CA ILE A 19 -35.97 -18.85 -23.92
C ILE A 19 -35.17 -19.20 -22.67
N ILE A 20 -34.08 -19.96 -22.83
CA ILE A 20 -33.06 -20.11 -21.79
C ILE A 20 -32.18 -18.86 -21.82
N LYS A 21 -32.32 -18.03 -20.79
CA LYS A 21 -31.47 -16.86 -20.58
C LYS A 21 -30.07 -17.32 -20.16
N ARG A 22 -29.07 -16.44 -20.32
CA ARG A 22 -27.67 -16.76 -20.03
C ARG A 22 -27.39 -17.15 -18.58
N ASN A 23 -28.20 -16.68 -17.63
CA ASN A 23 -28.15 -17.04 -16.20
C ASN A 23 -28.92 -18.34 -15.89
N GLY A 24 -29.42 -19.05 -16.90
CA GLY A 24 -30.21 -20.29 -16.77
C GLY A 24 -31.70 -20.08 -16.51
N SER A 25 -32.19 -18.85 -16.31
CA SER A 25 -33.62 -18.62 -16.10
C SER A 25 -34.43 -18.81 -17.38
N LEU A 26 -35.66 -19.29 -17.26
CA LEU A 26 -36.60 -19.44 -18.38
C LEU A 26 -37.48 -18.20 -18.52
N GLU A 27 -37.71 -17.77 -19.76
CA GLU A 27 -38.60 -16.65 -20.11
C GLU A 27 -39.46 -17.02 -21.32
N ASP A 28 -40.66 -16.44 -21.46
CA ASP A 28 -41.45 -16.61 -22.68
C ASP A 28 -40.78 -15.99 -23.91
N PHE A 29 -40.88 -16.66 -25.06
CA PHE A 29 -40.42 -16.08 -26.31
C PHE A 29 -41.23 -14.83 -26.67
N ASP A 30 -40.54 -13.70 -26.83
CA ASP A 30 -41.13 -12.43 -27.21
C ASP A 30 -40.37 -11.87 -28.43
N ARG A 31 -40.99 -11.99 -29.61
CA ARG A 31 -40.45 -11.44 -30.87
C ARG A 31 -40.24 -9.94 -30.81
N GLY A 32 -41.01 -9.21 -29.99
CA GLY A 32 -40.88 -7.76 -29.83
C GLY A 32 -39.53 -7.35 -29.28
N LYS A 33 -38.85 -8.23 -28.54
CA LYS A 33 -37.47 -8.00 -28.07
C LYS A 33 -36.45 -8.07 -29.20
N ILE A 34 -36.67 -8.94 -30.19
CA ILE A 34 -35.83 -9.02 -31.39
C ILE A 34 -35.99 -7.74 -32.21
N GLU A 35 -37.24 -7.30 -32.42
CA GLU A 35 -37.52 -6.06 -33.17
C GLU A 35 -36.88 -4.84 -32.51
N LYS A 36 -37.03 -4.70 -31.19
CA LYS A 36 -36.40 -3.61 -30.42
C LYS A 36 -34.88 -3.64 -30.52
N ALA A 37 -34.27 -4.82 -30.47
CA ALA A 37 -32.82 -4.96 -30.57
C ALA A 37 -32.29 -4.56 -31.96
N ILE A 38 -32.98 -4.95 -33.03
CA ILE A 38 -32.64 -4.55 -34.40
C ILE A 38 -32.85 -3.05 -34.60
N LEU A 39 -33.96 -2.50 -34.11
CA LEU A 39 -34.27 -1.07 -34.19
C LEU A 39 -33.25 -0.22 -33.43
N GLY A 40 -32.81 -0.67 -32.24
CA GLY A 40 -31.73 0.01 -31.50
C GLY A 40 -30.42 0.03 -32.28
N ALA A 41 -30.05 -1.08 -32.95
CA ALA A 41 -28.87 -1.12 -33.81
C ALA A 41 -29.00 -0.21 -35.05
N MET A 42 -30.21 0.02 -35.55
CA MET A 42 -30.47 0.99 -36.63
C MET A 42 -30.37 2.43 -36.12
N GLU A 43 -30.93 2.73 -34.95
CA GLU A 43 -30.90 4.07 -34.35
C GLU A 43 -29.45 4.52 -34.07
N ASP A 44 -28.57 3.61 -33.64
CA ASP A 44 -27.13 3.87 -33.47
C ASP A 44 -26.40 4.31 -34.76
N LEU A 45 -26.92 3.95 -35.94
CA LEU A 45 -26.35 4.32 -37.24
C LEU A 45 -26.92 5.64 -37.78
N GLY A 46 -28.01 6.15 -37.18
CA GLY A 46 -28.69 7.37 -37.59
C GLY A 46 -30.15 7.15 -38.01
N ALA A 47 -30.95 8.23 -37.97
CA ALA A 47 -32.39 8.18 -38.21
C ALA A 47 -32.77 7.58 -39.57
N ASP A 48 -31.94 7.77 -40.59
CA ASP A 48 -32.16 7.30 -41.97
C ASP A 48 -32.09 5.76 -42.11
N TYR A 49 -31.44 5.08 -41.15
CA TYR A 49 -31.36 3.62 -41.12
C TYR A 49 -32.58 2.96 -40.46
N ARG A 50 -33.46 3.75 -39.84
CA ARG A 50 -34.60 3.23 -39.08
C ARG A 50 -35.65 2.62 -40.00
N ASN A 51 -35.68 1.30 -40.07
CA ASN A 51 -36.65 0.57 -40.85
C ASN A 51 -37.39 -0.50 -40.02
N ALA A 52 -38.54 -0.11 -39.46
CA ALA A 52 -39.41 -1.00 -38.71
C ALA A 52 -40.00 -2.15 -39.55
N GLY A 53 -39.99 -2.05 -40.88
CA GLY A 53 -40.40 -3.14 -41.77
C GLY A 53 -39.37 -4.26 -41.80
N VAL A 54 -38.08 -3.92 -41.89
CA VAL A 54 -36.98 -4.89 -41.88
C VAL A 54 -36.87 -5.58 -40.52
N ALA A 55 -36.95 -4.83 -39.42
CA ALA A 55 -36.94 -5.39 -38.06
C ALA A 55 -38.08 -6.40 -37.84
N ARG A 56 -39.32 -6.04 -38.24
CA ARG A 56 -40.50 -6.92 -38.19
C ARG A 56 -40.38 -8.15 -39.09
N ARG A 57 -39.75 -8.01 -40.26
CA ARG A 57 -39.56 -9.15 -41.17
C ARG A 57 -38.58 -10.15 -40.55
N ILE A 58 -37.43 -9.68 -40.07
CA ILE A 58 -36.41 -10.55 -39.49
C ILE A 58 -36.90 -11.20 -38.19
N SER A 59 -37.58 -10.47 -37.31
CA SER A 59 -38.16 -11.05 -36.08
C SER A 59 -39.13 -12.21 -36.39
N ARG A 60 -40.00 -12.04 -37.40
CA ARG A 60 -40.94 -13.08 -37.86
C ARG A 60 -40.24 -14.27 -38.49
N GLU A 61 -39.18 -14.03 -39.27
CA GLU A 61 -38.42 -15.13 -39.87
C GLU A 61 -37.71 -15.98 -38.81
N VAL A 62 -37.11 -15.33 -37.81
CA VAL A 62 -36.48 -16.01 -36.67
C VAL A 62 -37.52 -16.77 -35.84
N GLU A 63 -38.64 -16.14 -35.50
CA GLU A 63 -39.76 -16.77 -34.79
C GLU A 63 -40.28 -18.01 -35.53
N ARG A 64 -40.53 -17.89 -36.84
CA ARG A 64 -41.01 -19.00 -37.67
C ARG A 64 -40.05 -20.19 -37.67
N GLU A 65 -38.75 -19.94 -37.78
CA GLU A 65 -37.77 -21.01 -37.84
C GLU A 65 -37.69 -21.82 -36.55
N PHE A 66 -37.75 -21.16 -35.39
CA PHE A 66 -37.79 -21.86 -34.11
C PHE A 66 -39.14 -22.55 -33.88
N LEU A 67 -40.25 -21.99 -34.35
CA LEU A 67 -41.57 -22.65 -34.31
C LEU A 67 -41.62 -23.90 -35.21
N ASP A 68 -40.94 -23.88 -36.35
CA ASP A 68 -40.87 -25.03 -37.25
C ASP A 68 -39.99 -26.15 -36.66
N LYS A 69 -38.87 -25.80 -36.00
CA LYS A 69 -38.06 -26.76 -35.23
C LYS A 69 -38.83 -27.33 -34.03
N GLU A 70 -39.52 -26.48 -33.27
CA GLU A 70 -40.42 -26.88 -32.18
C GLU A 70 -41.47 -27.87 -32.68
N ALA A 71 -42.12 -27.58 -33.79
CA ALA A 71 -43.14 -28.45 -34.37
C ALA A 71 -42.57 -29.82 -34.76
N GLN A 72 -41.36 -29.87 -35.33
CA GLN A 72 -40.68 -31.12 -35.68
C GLN A 72 -40.32 -31.95 -34.44
N GLU A 73 -39.70 -31.34 -33.43
CA GLU A 73 -39.33 -32.02 -32.18
C GLU A 73 -40.55 -32.50 -31.39
N THR A 74 -41.60 -31.69 -31.36
CA THR A 74 -42.88 -32.06 -30.74
C THR A 74 -43.50 -33.25 -31.46
N LEU A 75 -43.46 -33.29 -32.79
CA LEU A 75 -44.00 -34.41 -33.58
C LEU A 75 -43.23 -35.72 -33.33
N ILE A 76 -41.93 -35.65 -33.11
CA ILE A 76 -41.09 -36.79 -32.73
C ILE A 76 -41.45 -37.26 -31.33
N ALA A 77 -41.44 -36.36 -30.35
CA ALA A 77 -41.74 -36.69 -28.95
C ALA A 77 -43.17 -37.23 -28.76
N HIS A 78 -44.14 -36.75 -29.54
CA HIS A 78 -45.54 -37.19 -29.48
C HIS A 78 -45.76 -38.59 -30.07
N LYS A 79 -44.91 -39.05 -30.99
CA LYS A 79 -44.91 -40.45 -31.46
C LYS A 79 -44.51 -41.41 -30.33
N ASP A 80 -43.61 -40.97 -29.46
CA ASP A 80 -43.09 -41.78 -28.36
C ASP A 80 -43.96 -41.69 -27.09
N ASN A 81 -44.56 -40.53 -26.81
CA ASN A 81 -45.48 -40.33 -25.69
C ASN A 81 -46.57 -39.28 -26.00
N PRO A 82 -47.82 -39.70 -26.29
CA PRO A 82 -48.92 -38.81 -26.67
C PRO A 82 -49.34 -37.79 -25.58
N ASN A 83 -48.95 -38.00 -24.32
CA ASN A 83 -49.34 -37.14 -23.20
C ASN A 83 -48.22 -36.16 -22.76
N LEU A 84 -47.08 -36.15 -23.44
CA LEU A 84 -45.95 -35.29 -23.06
C LEU A 84 -46.22 -33.83 -23.45
N LEU A 85 -46.27 -32.94 -22.45
CA LEU A 85 -46.19 -31.49 -22.65
C LEU A 85 -44.72 -31.10 -22.81
N LEU A 86 -44.33 -30.71 -24.02
CA LEU A 86 -42.99 -30.21 -24.30
C LEU A 86 -42.96 -28.68 -24.09
N HIS A 87 -41.90 -28.20 -23.44
CA HIS A 87 -41.52 -26.80 -23.54
C HIS A 87 -40.30 -26.76 -24.45
N TYR A 88 -40.47 -26.29 -25.68
CA TYR A 88 -39.33 -26.10 -26.56
C TYR A 88 -38.48 -24.97 -26.03
N GLN A 89 -37.27 -25.32 -25.58
CA GLN A 89 -36.36 -24.40 -24.93
C GLN A 89 -35.25 -24.00 -25.89
N VAL A 90 -35.17 -22.71 -26.20
CA VAL A 90 -34.16 -22.17 -27.11
C VAL A 90 -33.16 -21.34 -26.31
N PRO A 91 -31.85 -21.65 -26.37
CA PRO A 91 -30.81 -20.77 -25.83
C PRO A 91 -30.89 -19.38 -26.48
N ILE A 92 -30.85 -18.32 -25.67
CA ILE A 92 -30.87 -16.94 -26.20
C ILE A 92 -29.73 -16.66 -27.19
N LYS A 93 -28.61 -17.38 -27.06
CA LYS A 93 -27.48 -17.28 -27.99
C LYS A 93 -27.89 -17.66 -29.41
N ASP A 94 -28.66 -18.74 -29.56
CA ASP A 94 -29.08 -19.27 -30.86
C ASP A 94 -30.05 -18.30 -31.56
N ILE A 95 -30.95 -17.68 -30.79
CA ILE A 95 -31.84 -16.62 -31.30
C ILE A 95 -31.03 -15.45 -31.83
N GLU A 96 -30.06 -14.97 -31.04
CA GLU A 96 -29.26 -13.82 -31.41
C GLU A 96 -28.32 -14.12 -32.61
N ASP A 97 -27.76 -15.33 -32.68
CA ASP A 97 -26.93 -15.80 -33.80
C ASP A 97 -27.77 -15.89 -35.08
N ARG A 98 -29.04 -16.33 -34.96
CA ARG A 98 -29.94 -16.35 -36.11
C ARG A 98 -30.35 -14.95 -36.58
N VAL A 99 -30.55 -14.01 -35.65
CA VAL A 99 -30.78 -12.60 -36.00
C VAL A 99 -29.58 -12.03 -36.77
N GLU A 100 -28.36 -12.36 -36.34
CA GLU A 100 -27.12 -11.95 -36.99
C GLU A 100 -27.00 -12.49 -38.42
N GLU A 101 -27.22 -13.80 -38.62
CA GLU A 101 -27.21 -14.43 -39.94
C GLU A 101 -28.25 -13.82 -40.88
N LYS A 102 -29.46 -13.58 -40.38
CA LYS A 102 -30.56 -12.97 -41.15
C LYS A 102 -30.27 -11.53 -41.53
N LEU A 103 -29.67 -10.74 -40.64
CA LEU A 103 -29.22 -9.39 -40.94
C LEU A 103 -28.09 -9.39 -41.98
N MET A 104 -27.11 -10.28 -41.84
CA MET A 104 -25.97 -10.42 -42.77
C MET A 104 -26.40 -10.89 -44.17
N GLY A 105 -27.40 -11.76 -44.25
CA GLY A 105 -28.00 -12.22 -45.51
C GLY A 105 -28.92 -11.19 -46.17
N SER A 106 -29.24 -10.09 -45.50
CA SER A 106 -30.06 -9.01 -46.05
C SER A 106 -29.21 -7.91 -46.71
N HIS A 107 -29.87 -6.93 -47.33
CA HIS A 107 -29.20 -5.71 -47.81
C HIS A 107 -28.70 -4.82 -46.67
N CYS A 108 -29.12 -5.06 -45.42
CA CYS A 108 -28.78 -4.24 -44.24
C CYS A 108 -27.47 -4.69 -43.56
N LYS A 109 -26.39 -4.85 -44.33
CA LYS A 109 -25.10 -5.33 -43.83
C LYS A 109 -24.47 -4.40 -42.78
N ASP A 110 -24.72 -3.10 -42.88
CA ASP A 110 -24.21 -2.13 -41.90
C ASP A 110 -24.93 -2.24 -40.56
N VAL A 111 -26.25 -2.47 -40.58
CA VAL A 111 -27.05 -2.78 -39.36
C VAL A 111 -26.57 -4.08 -38.73
N ALA A 112 -26.24 -5.09 -39.54
CA ALA A 112 -25.67 -6.34 -39.06
C ALA A 112 -24.35 -6.11 -38.31
N ARG A 113 -23.41 -5.35 -38.90
CA ARG A 113 -22.13 -4.98 -38.25
C ARG A 113 -22.35 -4.23 -36.94
N GLN A 114 -23.32 -3.30 -36.88
CA GLN A 114 -23.62 -2.56 -35.66
C GLN A 114 -24.23 -3.45 -34.58
N TYR A 115 -25.17 -4.33 -34.95
CA TYR A 115 -25.74 -5.33 -34.05
C TYR A 115 -24.67 -6.27 -33.47
N ILE A 116 -23.74 -6.75 -34.30
CA ILE A 116 -22.58 -7.56 -33.89
C ILE A 116 -21.69 -6.78 -32.91
N ARG A 117 -21.33 -5.53 -33.24
CA ARG A 117 -20.52 -4.65 -32.37
C ARG A 117 -21.19 -4.43 -31.02
N TYR A 118 -22.50 -4.18 -31.00
CA TYR A 118 -23.27 -4.01 -29.77
C TYR A 118 -23.26 -5.29 -28.92
N ARG A 119 -23.52 -6.46 -29.52
CA ARG A 119 -23.44 -7.77 -28.82
C ARG A 119 -22.05 -8.02 -28.26
N TYR A 120 -21.01 -7.74 -29.04
CA TYR A 120 -19.62 -7.90 -28.63
C TYR A 120 -19.26 -6.99 -27.44
N LYS A 121 -19.62 -5.69 -27.49
CA LYS A 121 -19.46 -4.77 -26.35
C LYS A 121 -20.21 -5.26 -25.11
N LYS A 122 -21.46 -5.67 -25.26
CA LYS A 122 -22.27 -6.23 -24.15
C LYS A 122 -21.67 -7.53 -23.59
N LYS A 123 -21.05 -8.36 -24.43
CA LYS A 123 -20.35 -9.56 -24.00
C LYS A 123 -19.12 -9.19 -23.17
N GLN A 124 -18.25 -8.30 -23.68
CA GLN A 124 -17.09 -7.83 -22.94
C GLN A 124 -17.46 -7.25 -21.57
N GLN A 125 -18.50 -6.40 -21.50
CA GLN A 125 -18.97 -5.83 -20.23
C GLN A 125 -19.40 -6.91 -19.21
N ARG A 126 -20.09 -7.96 -19.69
CA ARG A 126 -20.52 -9.07 -18.83
C ARG A 126 -19.36 -9.95 -18.38
N ASP A 127 -18.48 -10.32 -19.31
CA ASP A 127 -17.31 -11.15 -19.01
C ASP A 127 -16.43 -10.44 -17.96
N LYS A 128 -16.25 -9.13 -18.12
CA LYS A 128 -15.56 -8.25 -17.16
C LYS A 128 -16.25 -8.27 -15.78
N TYR A 129 -17.57 -8.07 -15.75
CA TYR A 129 -18.34 -8.09 -14.50
C TYR A 129 -18.26 -9.44 -13.77
N GLU A 130 -18.45 -10.56 -14.47
CA GLU A 130 -18.36 -11.88 -13.85
C GLU A 130 -16.94 -12.22 -13.38
N ASN A 131 -15.91 -11.75 -14.10
CA ASN A 131 -14.52 -11.87 -13.64
C ASN A 131 -14.27 -11.11 -12.33
N ILE A 132 -14.67 -9.84 -12.26
CA ILE A 132 -14.54 -9.01 -11.04
C ILE A 132 -15.31 -9.65 -9.89
N LYS A 133 -16.56 -10.05 -10.12
CA LYS A 133 -17.41 -10.70 -9.12
C LYS A 133 -16.82 -12.01 -8.62
N SER A 134 -16.24 -12.82 -9.50
CA SER A 134 -15.54 -14.05 -9.14
C SER A 134 -14.31 -13.76 -8.28
N ALA A 135 -13.50 -12.76 -8.66
CA ALA A 135 -12.33 -12.33 -7.89
C ALA A 135 -12.72 -11.82 -6.49
N VAL A 136 -13.74 -10.95 -6.39
CA VAL A 136 -14.25 -10.45 -5.11
C VAL A 136 -14.79 -11.59 -4.24
N LYS A 137 -15.47 -12.59 -4.83
CA LYS A 137 -15.89 -13.80 -4.07
C LYS A 137 -14.71 -14.55 -3.47
N LYS A 138 -13.61 -14.71 -4.20
CA LYS A 138 -12.39 -15.35 -3.68
C LYS A 138 -11.79 -14.57 -2.52
N ILE A 139 -11.74 -13.24 -2.62
CA ILE A 139 -11.28 -12.34 -1.55
C ILE A 139 -12.15 -12.52 -0.29
N ILE A 140 -13.49 -12.45 -0.44
CA ILE A 140 -14.42 -12.59 0.69
C ILE A 140 -14.24 -13.93 1.41
N LYS A 141 -13.98 -15.01 0.66
CA LYS A 141 -13.72 -16.33 1.21
C LYS A 141 -12.29 -16.55 1.70
N ALA A 142 -11.39 -15.56 1.52
CA ALA A 142 -9.96 -15.67 1.79
C ALA A 142 -9.27 -16.86 1.09
N GLU A 143 -9.73 -17.19 -0.14
CA GLU A 143 -9.15 -18.27 -0.96
C GLU A 143 -7.88 -17.84 -1.73
N SER A 144 -7.66 -16.52 -1.91
CA SER A 144 -6.45 -15.97 -2.53
C SER A 144 -5.97 -14.74 -1.75
N VAL A 145 -5.16 -14.99 -0.71
CA VAL A 145 -4.51 -13.94 0.08
C VAL A 145 -3.15 -13.67 -0.55
N ASN A 146 -2.95 -12.43 -1.01
CA ASN A 146 -1.70 -12.02 -1.66
C ASN A 146 -0.78 -11.25 -0.70
N ASN A 147 -1.33 -10.69 0.38
CA ASN A 147 -0.63 -9.83 1.36
C ASN A 147 0.22 -8.75 0.67
N SER A 148 -0.35 -8.11 -0.35
CA SER A 148 0.38 -7.11 -1.14
C SER A 148 0.71 -5.84 -0.36
N ASN A 149 -0.04 -5.59 0.72
CA ASN A 149 0.24 -4.56 1.72
C ASN A 149 0.36 -5.22 3.09
N ALA A 150 1.58 -5.25 3.66
CA ALA A 150 1.85 -5.86 4.96
C ALA A 150 1.11 -5.17 6.14
N ASN A 151 0.56 -3.97 5.92
CA ASN A 151 -0.22 -3.24 6.92
C ASN A 151 -1.72 -3.61 6.91
N VAL A 152 -2.19 -4.39 5.93
CA VAL A 152 -3.60 -4.79 5.80
C VAL A 152 -3.76 -6.25 6.18
N ASP A 153 -4.62 -6.53 7.16
CA ASP A 153 -5.03 -7.91 7.45
C ASP A 153 -6.14 -8.34 6.47
N GLU A 154 -5.76 -9.01 5.38
CA GLU A 154 -6.67 -9.51 4.34
C GLU A 154 -7.67 -10.57 4.84
N TYR A 155 -7.45 -11.17 6.03
CA TYR A 155 -8.42 -12.08 6.65
C TYR A 155 -9.50 -11.35 7.45
N SER A 156 -9.20 -10.13 7.92
CA SER A 156 -10.12 -9.32 8.71
C SER A 156 -11.37 -8.91 7.93
N PHE A 157 -12.41 -8.53 8.66
CA PHE A 157 -13.63 -7.98 8.07
C PHE A 157 -13.35 -6.70 7.28
N GLY A 158 -12.47 -5.83 7.80
CA GLY A 158 -12.07 -4.58 7.16
C GLY A 158 -11.24 -4.83 5.89
N GLY A 159 -10.23 -5.70 5.98
CA GLY A 159 -9.33 -6.04 4.86
C GLY A 159 -10.07 -6.65 3.67
N LYS A 160 -10.98 -7.60 3.90
CA LYS A 160 -11.79 -8.20 2.81
C LYS A 160 -12.62 -7.16 2.06
N LYS A 161 -13.22 -6.21 2.78
CA LYS A 161 -13.98 -5.10 2.17
C LYS A 161 -13.06 -4.15 1.41
N PHE A 162 -11.92 -3.82 2.00
CA PHE A 162 -10.92 -2.92 1.42
C PHE A 162 -10.38 -3.49 0.10
N GLU A 163 -9.91 -4.75 0.10
CA GLU A 163 -9.40 -5.42 -1.10
C GLU A 163 -10.47 -5.62 -2.17
N GLY A 164 -11.69 -6.00 -1.77
CA GLY A 164 -12.81 -6.15 -2.69
C GLY A 164 -13.17 -4.84 -3.40
N ALA A 165 -13.19 -3.73 -2.66
CA ALA A 165 -13.39 -2.39 -3.23
C ALA A 165 -12.20 -1.96 -4.11
N GLY A 166 -10.97 -2.24 -3.68
CA GLY A 166 -9.76 -1.88 -4.41
C GLY A 166 -9.68 -2.50 -5.80
N LEU A 167 -10.12 -3.76 -5.96
CA LEU A 167 -10.18 -4.42 -7.26
C LEU A 167 -11.17 -3.71 -8.21
N LEU A 168 -12.34 -3.33 -7.70
CA LEU A 168 -13.33 -2.58 -8.47
C LEU A 168 -12.82 -1.18 -8.83
N PHE A 169 -12.18 -0.49 -7.90
CA PHE A 169 -11.69 0.87 -8.13
C PHE A 169 -10.52 0.92 -9.11
N LYS A 170 -9.58 -0.03 -9.07
CA LYS A 170 -8.51 -0.15 -10.09
C LYS A 170 -9.10 -0.32 -11.48
N ASP A 171 -10.13 -1.15 -11.60
CA ASP A 171 -10.79 -1.40 -12.86
C ASP A 171 -11.48 -0.15 -13.42
N ILE A 172 -12.27 0.54 -12.60
CA ILE A 172 -12.93 1.81 -12.96
C ILE A 172 -11.88 2.87 -13.33
N ALA A 173 -10.79 2.99 -12.56
CA ALA A 173 -9.72 3.94 -12.85
C ALA A 173 -9.19 3.76 -14.28
N LEU A 174 -8.83 2.52 -14.63
CA LEU A 174 -8.21 2.19 -15.92
C LEU A 174 -9.18 2.22 -17.09
N SER A 175 -10.46 1.92 -16.88
CA SER A 175 -11.44 1.87 -17.97
C SER A 175 -12.17 3.20 -18.22
N ASP A 176 -12.37 4.00 -17.18
CA ASP A 176 -13.32 5.11 -17.24
C ASP A 176 -12.65 6.47 -17.00
N PHE A 177 -11.60 6.54 -16.18
CA PHE A 177 -10.98 7.82 -15.78
C PHE A 177 -9.63 8.09 -16.44
N ILE A 178 -8.83 7.05 -16.67
CA ILE A 178 -7.48 7.17 -17.23
C ILE A 178 -7.56 7.02 -18.76
N SER A 179 -6.79 7.84 -19.48
CA SER A 179 -6.71 7.72 -20.94
C SER A 179 -6.25 6.32 -21.36
N SER A 180 -6.77 5.83 -22.48
CA SER A 180 -6.47 4.48 -22.97
C SER A 180 -4.97 4.22 -23.17
N GLU A 181 -4.21 5.26 -23.54
CA GLU A 181 -2.76 5.19 -23.71
C GLU A 181 -2.04 4.95 -22.37
N VAL A 182 -2.39 5.74 -21.34
CA VAL A 182 -1.79 5.63 -20.01
C VAL A 182 -2.20 4.31 -19.34
N ALA A 183 -3.47 3.92 -19.47
CA ALA A 183 -3.97 2.65 -18.95
C ALA A 183 -3.26 1.45 -19.60
N LYS A 184 -3.03 1.50 -20.92
CA LYS A 184 -2.25 0.49 -21.63
C LYS A 184 -0.79 0.45 -21.12
N ALA A 185 -0.16 1.60 -20.95
CA ALA A 185 1.21 1.67 -20.42
C ALA A 185 1.31 1.10 -18.99
N HIS A 186 0.30 1.31 -18.15
CA HIS A 186 0.23 0.70 -16.81
C HIS A 186 0.06 -0.82 -16.89
N ASN A 187 -0.89 -1.31 -17.68
CA ASN A 187 -1.16 -2.76 -17.83
C ASN A 187 0.02 -3.53 -18.44
N GLU A 188 0.80 -2.87 -19.31
CA GLU A 188 2.03 -3.43 -19.89
C GLU A 188 3.27 -3.22 -19.02
N ASN A 189 3.11 -2.67 -17.79
CA ASN A 189 4.18 -2.37 -16.84
C ASN A 189 5.26 -1.42 -17.36
N ARG A 190 4.94 -0.56 -18.34
CA ARG A 190 5.83 0.53 -18.80
C ARG A 190 5.88 1.68 -17.79
N ILE A 191 4.77 1.88 -17.08
CA ILE A 191 4.63 2.82 -15.98
C ILE A 191 3.92 2.14 -14.82
N TYR A 192 4.07 2.67 -13.61
CA TYR A 192 3.33 2.24 -12.43
C TYR A 192 2.60 3.44 -11.83
N ILE A 193 1.28 3.32 -11.69
CA ILE A 193 0.43 4.34 -11.08
C ILE A 193 0.24 3.91 -9.63
N HIS A 194 0.86 4.65 -8.71
CA HIS A 194 0.76 4.38 -7.28
C HIS A 194 -0.67 4.59 -6.79
N ASP A 195 -1.07 3.76 -5.83
CA ASP A 195 -2.35 3.86 -5.12
C ASP A 195 -3.56 3.90 -6.08
N LEU A 196 -3.50 3.19 -7.21
CA LEU A 196 -4.48 3.26 -8.30
C LEU A 196 -5.94 2.99 -7.84
N ASP A 197 -6.12 2.09 -6.89
CA ASP A 197 -7.40 1.82 -6.21
C ASP A 197 -7.96 3.04 -5.46
N ASN A 198 -7.08 3.87 -4.89
CA ASN A 198 -7.47 5.06 -4.14
C ASN A 198 -7.50 6.31 -5.03
N TRP A 199 -6.67 6.35 -6.07
CA TRP A 199 -6.59 7.47 -7.03
C TRP A 199 -7.97 7.79 -7.63
N ALA A 200 -8.75 6.76 -7.97
CA ALA A 200 -10.10 6.90 -8.52
C ALA A 200 -11.09 7.59 -7.56
N THR A 201 -10.82 7.59 -6.26
CA THR A 201 -11.70 8.17 -5.24
C THR A 201 -11.45 9.66 -4.98
N GLY A 202 -10.37 10.23 -5.53
CA GLY A 202 -10.16 11.68 -5.59
C GLY A 202 -9.64 12.34 -4.30
N MET A 203 -8.58 11.79 -3.69
CA MET A 203 -7.89 12.40 -2.53
C MET A 203 -6.39 12.61 -2.76
N HIS A 204 -5.70 13.26 -1.82
CA HIS A 204 -4.24 13.40 -1.85
C HIS A 204 -3.52 12.19 -1.22
N ASN A 205 -2.21 12.07 -1.46
CA ASN A 205 -1.41 10.94 -0.98
C ASN A 205 -1.03 11.09 0.50
N CYS A 206 0.07 11.80 0.77
CA CYS A 206 0.62 12.00 2.10
C CYS A 206 0.48 13.47 2.52
N SER A 207 0.62 13.75 3.82
CA SER A 207 0.62 15.12 4.33
C SER A 207 1.41 15.23 5.64
N PHE A 208 2.04 16.40 5.83
CA PHE A 208 2.43 16.88 7.15
C PHE A 208 1.26 17.64 7.75
N VAL A 209 0.87 17.27 8.96
CA VAL A 209 -0.28 17.87 9.62
C VAL A 209 0.16 19.10 10.40
N ASP A 210 -0.64 20.17 10.27
CA ASP A 210 -0.53 21.40 11.07
C ASP A 210 -0.98 21.14 12.53
N LEU A 211 -0.12 20.46 13.29
CA LEU A 211 -0.37 20.12 14.68
C LEU A 211 -0.47 21.37 15.55
N GLN A 212 0.35 22.39 15.29
CA GLN A 212 0.33 23.63 16.06
C GLN A 212 -1.07 24.27 16.09
N ARG A 213 -1.69 24.46 14.92
CA ARG A 213 -3.05 25.02 14.85
C ARG A 213 -4.07 24.09 15.49
N LEU A 214 -4.07 22.81 15.11
CA LEU A 214 -5.09 21.85 15.56
C LEU A 214 -5.07 21.63 17.08
N LEU A 215 -3.89 21.59 17.70
CA LEU A 215 -3.76 21.42 19.14
C LEU A 215 -4.08 22.72 19.91
N LYS A 216 -3.87 23.89 19.30
CA LYS A 216 -4.11 25.21 19.92
C LYS A 216 -5.58 25.62 19.85
N GLU A 217 -6.22 25.38 18.72
CA GLU A 217 -7.58 25.81 18.43
C GLU A 217 -8.63 24.71 18.67
N GLY A 218 -8.19 23.45 18.68
CA GLY A 218 -9.10 22.32 18.57
C GLY A 218 -9.45 22.03 17.12
N PHE A 219 -10.34 21.06 16.90
CA PHE A 219 -10.77 20.65 15.57
C PHE A 219 -12.12 19.94 15.59
N VAL A 220 -12.80 19.89 14.44
CA VAL A 220 -14.13 19.26 14.33
C VAL A 220 -13.99 17.90 13.65
N THR A 221 -14.64 16.90 14.22
CA THR A 221 -14.83 15.59 13.61
C THR A 221 -16.32 15.38 13.28
N ARG A 222 -16.65 14.28 12.62
CA ARG A 222 -18.05 13.96 12.26
C ARG A 222 -19.02 14.03 13.45
N ASN A 223 -18.58 13.66 14.65
CA ASN A 223 -19.45 13.49 15.82
C ASN A 223 -19.36 14.65 16.84
N GLY A 224 -18.60 15.71 16.54
CA GLY A 224 -18.47 16.86 17.42
C GLY A 224 -17.11 17.55 17.35
N ASP A 225 -16.96 18.61 18.13
CA ASP A 225 -15.72 19.38 18.29
C ASP A 225 -14.80 18.80 19.37
N VAL A 226 -13.50 18.94 19.13
CA VAL A 226 -12.42 18.59 20.02
C VAL A 226 -11.82 19.89 20.54
N ARG A 227 -11.75 20.04 21.86
CA ARG A 227 -11.20 21.22 22.53
C ARG A 227 -9.67 21.30 22.42
N PRO A 228 -9.08 22.51 22.56
CA PRO A 228 -7.64 22.68 22.64
C PRO A 228 -6.94 21.80 23.68
N ALA A 229 -5.73 21.36 23.37
CA ALA A 229 -4.90 20.63 24.32
C ALA A 229 -4.45 21.53 25.48
N ASN A 230 -4.55 21.00 26.70
CA ASN A 230 -4.24 21.74 27.93
C ASN A 230 -3.15 21.07 28.80
N SER A 231 -2.56 19.98 28.35
CA SER A 231 -1.40 19.32 28.98
C SER A 231 -0.66 18.49 27.93
N ILE A 232 0.58 18.07 28.19
CA ILE A 232 1.33 17.21 27.27
C ILE A 232 0.65 15.85 27.05
N SER A 233 0.03 15.28 28.10
CA SER A 233 -0.75 14.04 27.98
C SER A 233 -1.93 14.19 27.02
N THR A 234 -2.71 15.26 27.15
CA THR A 234 -3.81 15.53 26.22
C THR A 234 -3.29 15.81 24.80
N ALA A 235 -2.19 16.54 24.66
CA ALA A 235 -1.63 16.89 23.35
C ALA A 235 -1.19 15.64 22.57
N MET A 236 -0.42 14.73 23.18
CA MET A 236 -0.01 13.48 22.53
C MET A 236 -1.20 12.56 22.22
N GLN A 237 -2.21 12.51 23.09
CA GLN A 237 -3.45 11.78 22.79
C GLN A 237 -4.15 12.36 21.55
N LEU A 238 -4.23 13.69 21.44
CA LEU A 238 -4.83 14.34 20.28
C LEU A 238 -3.99 14.17 19.01
N VAL A 239 -2.66 14.10 19.09
CA VAL A 239 -1.82 13.74 17.92
C VAL A 239 -2.23 12.38 17.35
N ALA A 240 -2.44 11.36 18.19
CA ALA A 240 -2.91 10.06 17.73
C ALA A 240 -4.27 10.14 17.04
N VAL A 241 -5.22 10.89 17.62
CA VAL A 241 -6.55 11.11 17.03
C VAL A 241 -6.47 11.84 15.70
N ILE A 242 -5.68 12.91 15.63
CA ILE A 242 -5.47 13.71 14.42
C ILE A 242 -4.89 12.83 13.31
N PHE A 243 -3.83 12.06 13.60
CA PHE A 243 -3.22 11.16 12.63
C PHE A 243 -4.20 10.09 12.12
N GLN A 244 -5.04 9.57 13.01
CA GLN A 244 -6.05 8.60 12.63
C GLN A 244 -7.18 9.20 11.79
N CYS A 245 -7.66 10.40 12.11
CA CYS A 245 -8.66 11.10 11.29
C CYS A 245 -8.08 11.40 9.90
N GLN A 246 -6.84 11.89 9.84
CA GLN A 246 -6.19 12.21 8.58
C GLN A 246 -5.96 10.96 7.71
N SER A 247 -5.56 9.83 8.29
CA SER A 247 -5.31 8.59 7.53
C SER A 247 -6.57 7.96 6.90
N GLN A 248 -7.77 8.38 7.33
CA GLN A 248 -9.05 7.97 6.73
C GLN A 248 -9.42 8.77 5.47
N VAL A 249 -8.84 9.96 5.28
CA VAL A 249 -9.17 10.88 4.18
C VAL A 249 -8.01 11.05 3.19
N GLN A 250 -7.00 10.19 3.27
CA GLN A 250 -5.87 10.15 2.35
C GLN A 250 -5.40 8.70 2.16
N PHE A 251 -4.64 8.43 1.09
CA PHE A 251 -4.17 7.06 0.81
C PHE A 251 -2.73 6.76 1.23
N GLY A 252 -1.93 7.77 1.56
CA GLY A 252 -0.55 7.62 2.05
C GLY A 252 -0.34 7.90 3.54
N GLY A 253 0.92 8.17 3.90
CA GLY A 253 1.38 8.41 5.26
C GLY A 253 1.04 9.80 5.82
N VAL A 254 0.77 9.84 7.12
CA VAL A 254 0.52 11.07 7.89
C VAL A 254 1.74 11.39 8.74
N ALA A 255 2.19 12.64 8.77
CA ALA A 255 3.40 12.98 9.50
C ALA A 255 3.36 14.30 10.27
N SER A 256 4.30 14.44 11.22
CA SER A 256 4.72 15.74 11.79
C SER A 256 6.16 16.05 11.39
N ALA A 257 6.42 17.32 11.06
CA ALA A 257 7.72 17.80 10.60
C ALA A 257 8.66 18.19 11.74
N HIS A 258 8.13 18.50 12.93
CA HIS A 258 8.88 19.03 14.07
C HIS A 258 8.11 18.85 15.38
N ILE A 259 7.77 17.59 15.72
CA ILE A 259 6.86 17.27 16.82
C ILE A 259 7.36 17.76 18.19
N ASP A 260 8.68 17.92 18.35
CA ASP A 260 9.32 18.50 19.54
C ASP A 260 8.99 19.98 19.72
N PHE A 261 8.92 20.75 18.63
CA PHE A 261 8.46 22.15 18.66
C PHE A 261 6.94 22.24 18.82
N ASP A 262 6.17 21.44 18.07
CA ASP A 262 4.71 21.42 18.12
C ASP A 262 4.18 21.14 19.54
N LEU A 263 4.84 20.23 20.26
CA LEU A 263 4.39 19.78 21.58
C LEU A 263 4.98 20.59 22.75
N ALA A 264 6.06 21.34 22.55
CA ALA A 264 6.74 22.09 23.62
C ALA A 264 5.79 23.03 24.41
N PRO A 265 4.85 23.78 23.78
CA PRO A 265 3.90 24.62 24.52
C PRO A 265 3.04 23.84 25.53
N TYR A 266 2.78 22.55 25.30
CA TYR A 266 1.95 21.73 26.17
C TYR A 266 2.74 21.13 27.34
N VAL A 267 4.05 20.94 27.18
CA VAL A 267 4.96 20.67 28.31
C VAL A 267 5.00 21.88 29.23
N LYS A 268 5.07 23.11 28.68
CA LYS A 268 4.98 24.35 29.49
C LYS A 268 3.69 24.43 30.29
N LYS A 269 2.54 24.14 29.66
CA LYS A 269 1.24 24.08 30.35
C LYS A 269 1.24 23.04 31.47
N SER A 270 1.79 21.85 31.24
CA SER A 270 1.91 20.81 32.27
C SER A 270 2.82 21.26 33.42
N PHE A 271 3.99 21.80 33.13
CA PHE A 271 4.92 22.30 34.15
C PHE A 271 4.27 23.39 35.00
N LYS A 272 3.56 24.34 34.37
CA LYS A 272 2.83 25.38 35.08
C LYS A 272 1.82 24.82 36.08
N LYS A 273 1.03 23.81 35.68
CA LYS A 273 0.07 23.14 36.57
C LYS A 273 0.76 22.43 37.72
N HIS A 274 1.77 21.60 37.43
CA HIS A 274 2.48 20.86 38.47
C HIS A 274 3.26 21.80 39.42
N PHE A 275 3.68 22.97 38.96
CA PHE A 275 4.31 23.98 39.81
C PHE A 275 3.28 24.63 40.74
N GLN A 276 2.08 24.96 40.23
CA GLN A 276 0.98 25.44 41.07
C GLN A 276 0.57 24.41 42.13
N ASP A 277 0.46 23.14 41.75
CA ASP A 277 0.24 22.05 42.70
C ASP A 277 1.38 21.95 43.72
N GLY A 278 2.63 22.15 43.29
CA GLY A 278 3.78 22.17 44.20
C GLY A 278 3.73 23.33 45.20
N LEU A 279 3.32 24.54 44.78
CA LEU A 279 3.12 25.66 45.71
C LEU A 279 2.09 25.30 46.79
N GLU A 280 0.96 24.71 46.39
CA GLU A 280 -0.09 24.31 47.35
C GLU A 280 0.35 23.16 48.25
N PHE A 281 0.91 22.09 47.71
CA PHE A 281 1.08 20.83 48.44
C PHE A 281 2.50 20.57 48.97
N VAL A 282 3.51 21.27 48.43
CA VAL A 282 4.91 21.13 48.89
C VAL A 282 5.30 22.29 49.79
N GLU A 283 4.92 23.52 49.43
CA GLU A 283 5.24 24.72 50.23
C GLU A 283 4.11 25.09 51.22
N ASN A 284 2.92 24.50 51.09
CA ASN A 284 1.71 24.87 51.83
C ASN A 284 1.29 26.33 51.62
N ASP A 285 1.64 26.91 50.48
CA ASP A 285 1.38 28.31 50.16
C ASP A 285 0.17 28.43 49.22
N LYS A 286 -1.02 28.57 49.82
CA LYS A 286 -2.28 28.67 49.09
C LYS A 286 -2.51 30.11 48.64
N GLY A 287 -2.44 30.33 47.32
CA GLY A 287 -2.87 31.58 46.70
C GLY A 287 -1.78 32.45 46.07
N VAL A 288 -0.52 31.99 46.08
CA VAL A 288 0.55 32.66 45.32
C VAL A 288 0.31 32.47 43.82
N SER A 289 0.00 33.57 43.14
CA SER A 289 -0.13 33.62 41.68
C SER A 289 1.17 34.14 41.09
N ILE A 290 1.94 33.23 40.49
CA ILE A 290 3.14 33.58 39.73
C ILE A 290 2.78 33.65 38.25
N ALA A 291 3.05 34.79 37.61
CA ALA A 291 2.75 34.98 36.20
C ALA A 291 3.65 34.12 35.29
N ASP A 292 4.98 34.19 35.50
CA ASP A 292 6.01 33.64 34.62
C ASP A 292 6.58 32.30 35.11
N ILE A 293 5.73 31.27 35.13
CA ILE A 293 6.14 29.90 35.44
C ILE A 293 6.68 29.22 34.17
N ASP A 294 8.01 29.14 34.05
CA ASP A 294 8.74 28.51 32.93
C ASP A 294 9.90 27.65 33.44
N MET A 295 10.21 26.57 32.73
CA MET A 295 11.27 25.63 33.11
C MET A 295 12.68 26.22 33.04
N ASN A 296 12.87 27.34 32.35
CA ASN A 296 14.14 28.06 32.27
C ASN A 296 14.30 29.12 33.36
N ASN A 297 13.26 29.40 34.15
CA ASN A 297 13.27 30.47 35.13
C ASN A 297 14.17 30.10 36.33
N GLN A 298 15.41 30.61 36.34
CA GLN A 298 16.37 30.35 37.41
C GLN A 298 15.96 31.00 38.73
N VAL A 299 15.21 32.10 38.71
CA VAL A 299 14.71 32.75 39.92
C VAL A 299 13.74 31.80 40.63
N LEU A 300 12.75 31.26 39.92
CA LEU A 300 11.81 30.28 40.49
C LEU A 300 12.52 29.03 41.02
N LYS A 301 13.55 28.58 40.30
CA LYS A 301 14.34 27.43 40.73
C LYS A 301 15.10 27.68 42.03
N ASN A 302 15.56 28.91 42.27
CA ASN A 302 16.30 29.29 43.46
C ASN A 302 15.37 29.62 44.64
N GLU A 303 14.25 30.30 44.38
CA GLU A 303 13.27 30.68 45.42
C GLU A 303 12.42 29.50 45.88
N TYR A 304 12.00 28.64 44.95
CA TYR A 304 11.12 27.50 45.22
C TYR A 304 11.74 26.16 44.79
N PRO A 305 12.91 25.77 45.32
CA PRO A 305 13.68 24.63 44.82
C PRO A 305 12.96 23.28 44.96
N LYS A 306 12.15 23.10 46.01
CA LYS A 306 11.38 21.85 46.22
C LYS A 306 10.21 21.75 45.25
N THR A 307 9.42 22.81 45.12
CA THR A 307 8.33 22.93 44.14
C THR A 307 8.83 22.79 42.71
N PHE A 308 9.91 23.47 42.35
CA PHE A 308 10.50 23.34 41.01
C PHE A 308 10.91 21.90 40.71
N ARG A 309 11.56 21.21 41.68
CA ARG A 309 11.95 19.80 41.55
C ARG A 309 10.73 18.88 41.43
N TYR A 310 9.67 19.14 42.21
CA TYR A 310 8.41 18.40 42.13
C TYR A 310 7.79 18.57 40.74
N ALA A 311 7.60 19.82 40.29
CA ALA A 311 6.98 20.16 39.02
C ALA A 311 7.74 19.54 37.84
N TYR A 312 9.06 19.64 37.84
CA TYR A 312 9.92 19.03 36.81
C TYR A 312 9.76 17.50 36.79
N LYS A 313 9.75 16.85 37.96
CA LYS A 313 9.61 15.38 38.06
C LYS A 313 8.24 14.91 37.58
N MET A 314 7.17 15.62 37.95
CA MET A 314 5.81 15.28 37.53
C MET A 314 5.59 15.52 36.04
N THR A 315 6.07 16.64 35.52
CA THR A 315 6.03 16.95 34.08
C THR A 315 6.79 15.90 33.26
N LYS A 316 7.99 15.51 33.72
CA LYS A 316 8.76 14.45 33.06
C LYS A 316 8.01 13.12 33.03
N ARG A 317 7.41 12.71 34.16
CA ARG A 317 6.62 11.47 34.24
C ARG A 317 5.40 11.52 33.31
N GLU A 318 4.68 12.64 33.30
CA GLU A 318 3.55 12.84 32.40
C GLU A 318 3.99 12.73 30.93
N CYS A 319 5.08 13.39 30.55
CA CYS A 319 5.60 13.36 29.19
C CYS A 319 6.06 11.94 28.76
N GLN A 320 6.72 11.20 29.65
CA GLN A 320 7.14 9.82 29.40
C GLN A 320 5.92 8.89 29.20
N GLN A 321 4.93 8.98 30.09
CA GLN A 321 3.72 8.17 30.00
C GLN A 321 2.90 8.53 28.75
N ALA A 322 2.84 9.81 28.40
CA ALA A 322 2.17 10.29 27.20
C ALA A 322 2.85 9.77 25.92
N ALA A 323 4.19 9.73 25.89
CA ALA A 323 4.95 9.18 24.77
C ALA A 323 4.69 7.68 24.61
N GLN A 324 4.72 6.91 25.69
CA GLN A 324 4.33 5.48 25.65
C GLN A 324 2.89 5.33 25.12
N GLY A 325 1.95 6.12 25.62
CA GLY A 325 0.56 6.13 25.14
C GLY A 325 0.45 6.41 23.65
N LEU A 326 1.21 7.36 23.13
CA LEU A 326 1.27 7.67 21.69
C LEU A 326 1.75 6.46 20.87
N TYR A 327 2.85 5.81 21.28
CA TYR A 327 3.35 4.60 20.62
C TYR A 327 2.31 3.47 20.65
N HIS A 328 1.69 3.23 21.80
CA HIS A 328 0.63 2.23 21.91
C HIS A 328 -0.53 2.53 20.95
N ASN A 329 -1.07 3.74 21.00
CA ASN A 329 -2.20 4.15 20.17
C ASN A 329 -1.91 4.02 18.67
N LEU A 330 -0.72 4.43 18.21
CA LEU A 330 -0.36 4.36 16.79
C LEU A 330 -0.10 2.94 16.26
N ASN A 331 -0.01 1.92 17.14
CA ASN A 331 0.08 0.51 16.75
C ASN A 331 -1.19 -0.30 17.03
N THR A 332 -2.19 0.26 17.71
CA THR A 332 -3.41 -0.48 18.10
C THR A 332 -4.70 0.15 17.62
N LEU A 333 -4.72 1.46 17.35
CA LEU A 333 -5.90 2.13 16.84
C LEU A 333 -5.98 1.94 15.33
N GLU A 334 -6.94 1.13 14.88
CA GLU A 334 -7.13 0.85 13.46
C GLU A 334 -7.80 2.00 12.71
N SER A 335 -7.26 2.36 11.56
CA SER A 335 -7.86 3.26 10.57
C SER A 335 -8.54 2.48 9.45
N ARG A 336 -9.06 3.21 8.44
CA ARG A 336 -9.67 2.67 7.22
C ARG A 336 -10.60 1.45 7.47
N PRO A 337 -11.83 1.70 7.94
CA PRO A 337 -12.75 0.73 8.51
C PRO A 337 -12.20 -0.52 9.25
N GLY A 338 -11.09 -0.40 9.97
CA GLY A 338 -10.50 -1.55 10.69
C GLY A 338 -9.68 -2.48 9.80
N SER A 339 -9.14 -1.97 8.69
CA SER A 339 -8.29 -2.77 7.78
C SER A 339 -6.80 -2.63 8.10
N GLN A 340 -6.38 -1.50 8.68
CA GLN A 340 -4.96 -1.21 8.94
C GLN A 340 -4.76 -0.11 9.97
N VAL A 341 -3.61 -0.09 10.65
CA VAL A 341 -3.20 1.03 11.51
C VAL A 341 -2.69 2.22 10.66
N PRO A 342 -2.79 3.48 11.17
CA PRO A 342 -2.29 4.66 10.47
C PRO A 342 -0.78 4.56 10.15
N PHE A 343 -0.42 4.67 8.87
CA PHE A 343 0.98 4.86 8.48
C PHE A 343 1.43 6.24 8.95
N THR A 344 2.25 6.29 10.00
CA THR A 344 2.61 7.55 10.67
C THR A 344 4.11 7.77 10.76
N SER A 345 4.54 9.03 10.67
CA SER A 345 5.93 9.44 10.82
C SER A 345 6.06 10.69 11.69
N ILE A 346 7.10 10.75 12.53
CA ILE A 346 7.37 11.93 13.37
C ILE A 346 8.83 12.33 13.26
N ASN A 347 9.07 13.62 13.01
CA ASN A 347 10.41 14.22 12.91
C ASN A 347 10.68 15.05 14.16
N PHE A 348 11.88 14.92 14.74
CA PHE A 348 12.30 15.66 15.95
C PHE A 348 13.82 15.71 16.10
N GLY A 349 14.29 16.43 17.13
CA GLY A 349 15.68 16.45 17.57
C GLY A 349 16.36 17.82 17.44
N ARG A 350 15.60 18.83 16.98
CA ARG A 350 16.10 20.18 16.71
C ARG A 350 15.72 21.21 17.76
N ASP A 351 14.66 20.99 18.55
CA ASP A 351 14.31 21.92 19.61
C ASP A 351 15.31 21.82 20.77
N THR A 352 15.97 22.93 21.10
CA THR A 352 16.95 23.03 22.18
C THR A 352 16.35 23.53 23.49
N SER A 353 15.06 23.89 23.51
CA SER A 353 14.34 24.23 24.74
C SER A 353 14.28 23.03 25.69
N PRO A 354 14.21 23.24 27.03
CA PRO A 354 14.01 22.14 27.96
C PRO A 354 12.77 21.29 27.64
N GLU A 355 11.71 21.93 27.16
CA GLU A 355 10.45 21.29 26.80
C GLU A 355 10.59 20.40 25.57
N GLY A 356 11.12 20.92 24.47
CA GLY A 356 11.36 20.16 23.25
C GLY A 356 12.34 19.02 23.44
N ARG A 357 13.40 19.25 24.23
CA ARG A 357 14.34 18.20 24.64
C ARG A 357 13.66 17.11 25.48
N MET A 358 12.73 17.48 26.37
CA MET A 358 11.96 16.51 27.16
C MET A 358 11.07 15.64 26.28
N ILE A 359 10.44 16.22 25.24
CA ILE A 359 9.64 15.48 24.26
C ILE A 359 10.52 14.50 23.48
N SER A 360 11.59 15.00 22.84
CA SER A 360 12.53 14.18 22.09
C SER A 360 13.07 13.01 22.91
N LYS A 361 13.47 13.28 24.16
CA LYS A 361 13.93 12.24 25.09
C LYS A 361 12.85 11.23 25.43
N SER A 362 11.63 11.69 25.72
CA SER A 362 10.50 10.81 26.07
C SER A 362 10.10 9.91 24.91
N LEU A 363 10.11 10.41 23.67
CA LEU A 363 9.84 9.63 22.47
C LEU A 363 10.91 8.54 22.26
N LEU A 364 12.19 8.87 22.40
CA LEU A 364 13.29 7.92 22.29
C LEU A 364 13.26 6.86 23.41
N GLU A 365 13.00 7.28 24.65
CA GLU A 365 12.86 6.36 25.78
C GLU A 365 11.66 5.42 25.60
N ALA A 366 10.52 5.91 25.11
CA ALA A 366 9.36 5.08 24.79
C ALA A 366 9.64 4.10 23.65
N SER A 367 10.38 4.52 22.62
CA SER A 367 10.82 3.62 21.54
C SER A 367 11.68 2.48 22.08
N ILE A 368 12.69 2.81 22.90
CA ILE A 368 13.59 1.85 23.54
C ILE A 368 12.80 0.88 24.43
N ASP A 369 11.85 1.38 25.20
CA ASP A 369 10.97 0.56 26.05
C ASP A 369 10.14 -0.40 25.20
N GLY A 370 9.67 0.02 24.02
CA GLY A 370 8.89 -0.81 23.12
C GLY A 370 7.44 -0.96 23.55
N ILE A 371 6.66 -1.76 22.80
CA ILE A 371 5.21 -1.88 22.99
C ILE A 371 4.77 -3.24 23.55
N GLY A 372 3.82 -3.18 24.49
CA GLY A 372 3.13 -4.34 25.06
C GLY A 372 3.98 -5.16 26.03
N LYS A 373 3.42 -6.26 26.53
CA LYS A 373 4.03 -7.13 27.55
C LYS A 373 5.45 -7.60 27.21
N TYR A 374 5.73 -7.77 25.91
CA TYR A 374 7.01 -8.30 25.43
C TYR A 374 7.96 -7.21 24.95
N HIS A 375 7.64 -5.93 25.18
CA HIS A 375 8.50 -4.81 24.79
C HIS A 375 8.91 -4.94 23.31
N LYS A 376 7.95 -5.21 22.41
CA LYS A 376 8.23 -5.42 20.98
C LYS A 376 8.63 -4.10 20.32
N THR A 377 9.39 -4.19 19.25
CA THR A 377 9.68 -3.03 18.40
C THR A 377 8.39 -2.54 17.76
N SER A 378 8.09 -1.25 17.94
CA SER A 378 6.93 -0.60 17.33
C SER A 378 7.15 -0.43 15.84
N ILE A 379 6.11 -0.69 15.03
CA ILE A 379 6.14 -0.42 13.59
C ILE A 379 5.92 1.07 13.36
N PHE A 380 4.98 1.66 14.10
CA PHE A 380 4.65 3.09 14.06
C PHE A 380 4.82 3.78 15.41
N PRO A 381 5.00 5.11 15.46
CA PRO A 381 5.34 5.94 14.33
C PRO A 381 6.76 5.59 13.83
N ILE A 382 6.99 5.75 12.53
CA ILE A 382 8.36 5.82 12.01
C ILE A 382 8.97 7.09 12.58
N THR A 383 10.01 6.95 13.41
CA THR A 383 10.68 8.12 13.97
C THR A 383 11.84 8.55 13.10
N ILE A 384 12.01 9.86 12.95
CA ILE A 384 13.08 10.47 12.16
C ILE A 384 13.78 11.53 13.01
N PHE A 385 15.06 11.29 13.29
CA PHE A 385 15.93 12.23 14.00
C PHE A 385 16.58 13.19 13.00
N GLN A 386 16.33 14.48 13.18
CA GLN A 386 16.88 15.56 12.35
C GLN A 386 18.31 15.88 12.79
N HIS A 387 19.28 15.38 12.02
CA HIS A 387 20.71 15.61 12.29
C HIS A 387 21.15 16.99 11.78
N LYS A 388 21.62 17.86 12.69
CA LYS A 388 21.97 19.25 12.40
C LYS A 388 23.21 19.71 13.17
N LYS A 389 24.18 20.30 12.47
CA LYS A 389 25.36 20.98 13.03
C LYS A 389 24.93 22.20 13.85
N GLY A 390 25.63 22.44 14.96
CA GLY A 390 25.29 23.46 15.95
C GLY A 390 24.16 23.05 16.91
N ILE A 391 23.52 21.89 16.68
CA ILE A 391 22.39 21.42 17.48
C ILE A 391 22.70 20.06 18.10
N ASN A 392 23.00 19.03 17.29
CA ASN A 392 23.16 17.66 17.79
C ASN A 392 24.28 16.85 17.12
N ALA A 393 25.02 17.40 16.17
CA ALA A 393 26.04 16.70 15.39
C ALA A 393 27.28 16.32 16.23
N TYR A 394 27.76 17.21 17.10
CA TYR A 394 29.08 17.10 17.76
C TYR A 394 29.02 17.21 19.29
N PRO A 395 29.99 16.61 20.03
CA PRO A 395 30.11 16.81 21.47
C PRO A 395 30.17 18.29 21.85
N GLY A 396 29.41 18.67 22.88
CA GLY A 396 29.29 20.05 23.34
C GLY A 396 28.09 20.80 22.74
N GLU A 397 27.48 20.30 21.66
CA GLU A 397 26.25 20.88 21.13
C GLU A 397 25.03 20.53 22.00
N PRO A 398 23.99 21.40 22.05
CA PRO A 398 22.91 21.30 23.03
C PRO A 398 22.22 19.94 23.08
N ASN A 399 21.97 19.34 21.92
CA ASN A 399 21.22 18.10 21.72
C ASN A 399 22.12 16.91 21.35
N TYR A 400 23.43 16.98 21.54
CA TYR A 400 24.33 15.85 21.28
C TYR A 400 23.98 14.61 22.12
N ASP A 401 23.55 14.81 23.36
CA ASP A 401 23.07 13.74 24.24
C ASP A 401 21.83 13.04 23.68
N LEU A 402 20.93 13.78 23.03
CA LEU A 402 19.77 13.23 22.33
C LEU A 402 20.18 12.45 21.08
N LYS A 403 21.20 12.89 20.33
CA LYS A 403 21.76 12.09 19.23
C LYS A 403 22.31 10.76 19.74
N GLN A 404 23.03 10.74 20.87
CA GLN A 404 23.52 9.49 21.46
C GLN A 404 22.36 8.56 21.86
N LEU A 405 21.29 9.12 22.42
CA LEU A 405 20.09 8.35 22.76
C LEU A 405 19.35 7.85 21.50
N ALA A 406 19.32 8.64 20.43
CA ALA A 406 18.75 8.25 19.14
C ALA A 406 19.53 7.09 18.52
N LEU A 407 20.86 7.13 18.54
CA LEU A 407 21.71 6.01 18.08
C LEU A 407 21.47 4.74 18.91
N LYS A 408 21.31 4.88 20.23
CA LYS A 408 20.95 3.74 21.09
C LYS A 408 19.58 3.16 20.70
N SER A 409 18.57 4.00 20.50
CA SER A 409 17.25 3.57 20.05
C SER A 409 17.33 2.81 18.73
N LEU A 410 18.00 3.39 17.72
CA LEU A 410 18.20 2.79 16.40
C LEU A 410 18.81 1.38 16.51
N SER A 411 19.85 1.21 17.34
CA SER A 411 20.53 -0.08 17.53
C SER A 411 19.66 -1.17 18.17
N GLN A 412 18.58 -0.80 18.87
CA GLN A 412 17.71 -1.74 19.60
C GLN A 412 16.36 -1.92 18.90
N ARG A 413 15.91 -0.93 18.14
CA ARG A 413 14.51 -0.76 17.70
C ARG A 413 14.37 -0.35 16.25
N ILE A 414 15.42 -0.44 15.42
CA ILE A 414 15.47 -0.01 14.00
C ILE A 414 15.15 1.46 13.71
N TYR A 415 14.71 2.22 14.72
CA TYR A 415 14.34 3.62 14.65
C TYR A 415 14.96 4.43 15.81
N PRO A 416 15.26 5.72 15.62
CA PRO A 416 14.86 6.55 14.49
C PRO A 416 15.73 6.43 13.24
N ASN A 417 15.12 6.68 12.08
CA ASN A 417 15.83 7.06 10.86
C ASN A 417 16.55 8.40 11.07
N PHE A 418 17.58 8.69 10.29
CA PHE A 418 18.28 9.98 10.36
C PHE A 418 18.09 10.76 9.06
N VAL A 419 17.73 12.04 9.17
CA VAL A 419 17.74 12.97 8.04
C VAL A 419 18.85 14.00 8.24
N ASN A 420 19.69 14.17 7.21
CA ASN A 420 20.72 15.20 7.21
C ASN A 420 20.07 16.56 6.90
N CYS A 421 20.07 17.49 7.85
CA CYS A 421 19.56 18.85 7.67
C CYS A 421 20.64 19.85 7.20
N ASP A 422 21.87 19.38 6.96
CA ASP A 422 22.98 20.20 6.44
C ASP A 422 23.38 19.82 5.01
N PHE A 423 22.49 19.17 4.25
CA PHE A 423 22.77 18.90 2.84
C PHE A 423 22.74 20.20 2.02
N SER A 424 23.52 20.24 0.94
CA SER A 424 23.88 21.47 0.21
C SER A 424 22.71 22.23 -0.42
N GLU A 425 21.56 21.57 -0.64
CA GLU A 425 20.37 22.16 -1.24
C GLU A 425 19.26 22.40 -0.21
N ASN A 426 19.54 22.24 1.10
CA ASN A 426 18.57 22.54 2.14
C ASN A 426 18.43 24.06 2.30
N ILE A 427 17.28 24.61 1.92
CA ILE A 427 16.95 26.01 2.14
C ILE A 427 15.95 26.04 3.30
N GLU A 428 16.42 26.47 4.47
CA GLU A 428 15.62 26.60 5.68
C GLU A 428 15.83 27.97 6.33
N ASP A 429 14.81 28.48 6.99
CA ASP A 429 14.87 29.61 7.91
C ASP A 429 15.01 29.07 9.33
N ASN A 430 16.15 29.33 9.97
CA ASN A 430 16.45 28.89 11.34
C ASN A 430 15.49 29.42 12.41
N ASN A 431 14.64 30.39 12.09
CA ASN A 431 13.61 30.90 13.00
C ASN A 431 12.22 30.33 12.71
N ASN A 432 12.06 29.55 11.64
CA ASN A 432 10.80 28.97 11.22
C ASN A 432 10.91 27.44 11.08
N PRO A 433 10.50 26.67 12.11
CA PRO A 433 10.50 25.22 12.09
C PRO A 433 9.77 24.59 10.90
N ASP A 434 8.76 25.25 10.33
CA ASP A 434 8.01 24.75 9.16
C ASP A 434 8.87 24.65 7.89
N THR A 435 10.03 25.31 7.87
CA THR A 435 10.99 25.24 6.76
C THR A 435 12.06 24.17 6.97
N TYR A 436 12.10 23.52 8.14
CA TYR A 436 13.12 22.51 8.43
C TYR A 436 12.91 21.27 7.60
N ASN A 437 14.01 20.70 7.12
CA ASN A 437 13.98 19.45 6.37
C ASN A 437 13.35 18.32 7.21
N ALA A 438 12.27 17.74 6.70
CA ALA A 438 11.53 16.65 7.32
C ALA A 438 11.15 15.60 6.26
N THR A 439 10.98 14.35 6.69
CA THR A 439 10.62 13.24 5.78
C THR A 439 9.46 12.43 6.34
N MET A 440 8.70 11.78 5.47
CA MET A 440 7.57 10.91 5.86
C MET A 440 7.96 9.43 5.92
N GLY A 441 9.26 9.15 6.10
CA GLY A 441 9.74 7.83 6.55
C GLY A 441 9.43 6.62 5.67
N CYS A 442 8.90 6.78 4.44
CA CYS A 442 8.72 5.65 3.52
C CYS A 442 10.08 5.12 3.07
N VAL A 443 10.55 4.08 3.75
CA VAL A 443 11.66 3.27 3.28
C VAL A 443 11.04 2.12 2.48
N ASP A 444 11.35 2.05 1.19
CA ASP A 444 11.18 0.82 0.44
C ASP A 444 12.12 -0.20 1.12
N GLY A 445 11.56 -1.27 1.71
CA GLY A 445 12.31 -2.31 2.43
C GLY A 445 13.22 -3.15 1.54
N ALA A 446 13.43 -2.72 0.30
CA ALA A 446 14.32 -3.34 -0.64
C ALA A 446 15.78 -3.08 -0.23
N GLU A 447 16.54 -4.16 -0.07
CA GLU A 447 17.98 -4.17 0.21
C GLU A 447 18.72 -3.19 -0.73
N ILE A 448 19.47 -2.25 -0.14
CA ILE A 448 20.17 -1.18 -0.86
C ILE A 448 21.58 -1.65 -1.24
N ILE A 449 21.97 -1.40 -2.49
CA ILE A 449 23.32 -1.62 -3.01
C ILE A 449 23.92 -0.29 -3.49
N THR A 450 25.19 -0.08 -3.16
CA THR A 450 26.01 1.00 -3.72
C THR A 450 26.94 0.40 -4.77
N TYR A 451 26.93 0.93 -6.00
CA TYR A 451 27.78 0.46 -7.09
C TYR A 451 28.18 1.60 -8.03
N LYS A 452 29.22 1.39 -8.84
CA LYS A 452 29.55 2.24 -9.97
C LYS A 452 29.45 1.46 -11.27
N TYR A 453 28.97 2.15 -12.30
CA TYR A 453 28.98 1.68 -13.68
C TYR A 453 29.31 2.88 -14.57
N ASN A 454 30.29 2.74 -15.46
CA ASN A 454 30.83 3.83 -16.28
C ASN A 454 31.23 5.07 -15.45
N ASN A 455 31.90 4.86 -14.30
CA ASN A 455 32.28 5.89 -13.32
C ASN A 455 31.13 6.69 -12.67
N ILE A 456 29.87 6.35 -12.95
CA ILE A 456 28.70 6.94 -12.28
C ILE A 456 28.37 6.09 -11.05
N MET A 457 28.22 6.73 -9.89
CA MET A 457 27.82 6.06 -8.64
C MET A 457 26.30 5.98 -8.53
N TYR A 458 25.82 4.81 -8.12
CA TYR A 458 24.42 4.49 -7.88
C TYR A 458 24.25 3.97 -6.45
N VAL A 459 23.18 4.41 -5.79
CA VAL A 459 22.71 3.91 -4.50
C VAL A 459 21.21 3.65 -4.66
N GLU A 460 20.84 2.39 -4.82
CA GLU A 460 19.46 1.97 -5.10
C GLU A 460 19.24 0.52 -4.65
N SER A 461 18.02 -0.02 -4.79
CA SER A 461 17.76 -1.41 -4.41
C SER A 461 18.34 -2.42 -5.40
N PHE A 462 18.62 -3.66 -4.94
CA PHE A 462 19.02 -4.76 -5.84
C PHE A 462 18.02 -4.99 -6.97
N GLN A 463 16.72 -4.84 -6.70
CA GLN A 463 15.67 -4.94 -7.71
C GLN A 463 15.85 -3.88 -8.81
N ARG A 464 16.17 -2.64 -8.45
CA ARG A 464 16.41 -1.56 -9.42
C ARG A 464 17.71 -1.75 -10.19
N MET A 465 18.76 -2.21 -9.51
CA MET A 465 20.01 -2.59 -10.16
C MET A 465 19.77 -3.71 -11.20
N TRP A 466 19.01 -4.74 -10.83
CA TRP A 466 18.60 -5.82 -11.75
C TRP A 466 17.85 -5.27 -12.97
N PHE A 467 16.80 -4.46 -12.77
CA PHE A 467 16.02 -3.93 -13.88
C PHE A 467 16.87 -3.06 -14.81
N ARG A 468 17.73 -2.19 -14.26
CA ARG A 468 18.65 -1.37 -15.05
C ARG A 468 19.54 -2.24 -15.93
N PHE A 469 20.22 -3.22 -15.34
CA PHE A 469 21.15 -4.04 -16.10
C PHE A 469 20.45 -5.02 -17.03
N SER A 470 19.21 -5.43 -16.74
CA SER A 470 18.41 -6.25 -17.65
C SER A 470 18.03 -5.53 -18.96
N GLN A 471 18.10 -4.21 -18.97
CA GLN A 471 17.90 -3.38 -20.16
C GLN A 471 19.20 -3.13 -20.94
N LEU A 472 20.36 -3.25 -20.27
CA LEU A 472 21.67 -2.92 -20.83
C LEU A 472 22.47 -4.16 -21.25
N PHE A 473 22.23 -5.29 -20.61
CA PHE A 473 22.93 -6.55 -20.81
C PHE A 473 21.95 -7.69 -21.08
N HIS A 474 22.47 -8.78 -21.64
CA HIS A 474 21.66 -9.95 -21.94
C HIS A 474 21.28 -10.69 -20.64
N VAL A 475 19.99 -11.05 -20.54
CA VAL A 475 19.46 -11.84 -19.41
C VAL A 475 19.51 -13.31 -19.79
N ASN A 476 20.40 -14.05 -19.15
CA ASN A 476 20.57 -15.49 -19.33
C ASN A 476 19.67 -16.28 -18.37
N ILE A 477 19.43 -17.55 -18.71
CA ILE A 477 18.77 -18.52 -17.83
C ILE A 477 19.86 -19.42 -17.24
N GLN A 478 19.83 -19.63 -15.93
CA GLN A 478 20.71 -20.56 -15.23
C GLN A 478 20.48 -22.00 -15.71
N PRO A 479 21.46 -22.92 -15.55
CA PRO A 479 21.31 -24.32 -15.93
C PRO A 479 20.10 -25.05 -15.31
N ASN A 480 19.56 -24.52 -14.20
CA ASN A 480 18.34 -25.04 -13.59
C ASN A 480 17.04 -24.71 -14.36
N GLY A 481 17.12 -23.99 -15.48
CA GLY A 481 16.02 -23.71 -16.41
C GLY A 481 15.01 -22.67 -15.94
N LYS A 482 15.17 -22.09 -14.75
CA LYS A 482 14.19 -21.14 -14.17
C LYS A 482 14.81 -19.82 -13.69
N ASP A 483 15.97 -19.87 -13.05
CA ASP A 483 16.59 -18.68 -12.47
C ASP A 483 17.29 -17.88 -13.56
N LYS A 484 17.40 -16.57 -13.35
CA LYS A 484 17.99 -15.68 -14.34
C LYS A 484 19.31 -15.14 -13.84
N TYR A 485 20.22 -14.83 -14.74
CA TYR A 485 21.43 -14.08 -14.40
C TYR A 485 21.81 -13.09 -15.50
N ILE A 486 22.58 -12.08 -15.12
CA ILE A 486 23.14 -11.08 -16.01
C ILE A 486 24.64 -11.04 -15.74
N ASP A 487 25.44 -11.32 -16.75
CA ASP A 487 26.89 -11.08 -16.68
C ASP A 487 27.14 -9.58 -16.83
N LEU A 488 27.88 -9.03 -15.89
CA LEU A 488 28.16 -7.60 -15.79
C LEU A 488 29.58 -7.30 -16.27
N LYS A 489 29.71 -6.19 -16.98
CA LYS A 489 31.00 -5.64 -17.40
C LYS A 489 31.15 -4.22 -16.87
N ASP A 490 32.33 -3.90 -16.35
CA ASP A 490 32.68 -2.56 -15.84
C ASP A 490 31.76 -2.06 -14.71
N VAL A 491 31.19 -3.00 -13.95
CA VAL A 491 30.41 -2.73 -12.75
C VAL A 491 31.25 -3.06 -11.53
N VAL A 492 31.34 -2.11 -10.59
CA VAL A 492 31.98 -2.33 -9.30
C VAL A 492 30.98 -2.05 -8.18
N ILE A 493 30.87 -2.93 -7.20
CA ILE A 493 29.98 -2.77 -6.04
C ILE A 493 30.81 -2.34 -4.84
N TYR A 494 30.21 -1.59 -3.93
CA TYR A 494 30.89 -1.14 -2.73
C TYR A 494 30.85 -2.25 -1.68
N ASP A 495 32.00 -2.87 -1.49
CA ASP A 495 32.32 -3.77 -0.39
C ASP A 495 32.86 -2.95 0.80
N THR A 496 32.39 -3.28 2.01
CA THR A 496 32.69 -2.48 3.21
C THR A 496 34.16 -2.49 3.63
N LYS A 497 34.95 -3.46 3.18
CA LYS A 497 36.39 -3.56 3.48
C LYS A 497 37.28 -3.15 2.31
N ASN A 498 36.90 -3.53 1.10
CA ASN A 498 37.75 -3.36 -0.08
C ASN A 498 37.34 -2.16 -0.94
N GLY A 499 36.31 -1.41 -0.53
CA GLY A 499 35.75 -0.32 -1.32
C GLY A 499 35.09 -0.88 -2.58
N PHE A 500 35.31 -0.24 -3.73
CA PHE A 500 34.68 -0.70 -4.97
C PHE A 500 35.39 -1.93 -5.53
N VAL A 501 34.71 -3.08 -5.52
CA VAL A 501 35.19 -4.36 -6.06
C VAL A 501 34.40 -4.75 -7.32
N PRO A 502 35.00 -5.45 -8.29
CA PRO A 502 34.29 -5.93 -9.48
C PRO A 502 33.09 -6.80 -9.12
N CYS A 503 31.92 -6.47 -9.70
CA CYS A 503 30.75 -7.32 -9.66
C CYS A 503 30.59 -7.95 -11.04
N LEU A 504 30.77 -9.27 -11.10
CA LEU A 504 30.82 -10.00 -12.38
C LEU A 504 29.43 -10.47 -12.83
N ARG A 505 28.49 -10.66 -11.90
CA ARG A 505 27.20 -11.26 -12.21
C ARG A 505 26.13 -10.83 -11.20
N LEU A 506 24.93 -10.58 -11.70
CA LEU A 506 23.71 -10.52 -10.90
C LEU A 506 22.90 -11.79 -11.13
N ILE A 507 22.34 -12.36 -10.08
CA ILE A 507 21.48 -13.54 -10.14
C ILE A 507 20.12 -13.18 -9.55
N ARG A 508 19.05 -13.60 -10.23
CA ARG A 508 17.67 -13.49 -9.76
C ARG A 508 17.08 -14.88 -9.65
N ASN A 509 16.97 -15.34 -8.42
CA ASN A 509 16.29 -16.57 -8.05
C ASN A 509 14.77 -16.43 -8.24
N PHE A 510 14.12 -17.50 -8.69
CA PHE A 510 12.67 -17.55 -8.91
C PHE A 510 11.92 -18.18 -7.72
N SER A 511 12.60 -18.99 -6.91
CA SER A 511 12.02 -19.56 -5.69
C SER A 511 11.69 -18.46 -4.66
N SER A 512 10.54 -18.61 -3.99
CA SER A 512 10.19 -17.85 -2.78
C SER A 512 10.33 -18.70 -1.52
N ASP A 513 10.87 -19.92 -1.63
CA ASP A 513 11.12 -20.81 -0.51
C ASP A 513 12.46 -20.43 0.12
N TRP A 514 12.39 -19.72 1.23
CA TRP A 514 13.57 -19.27 1.95
C TRP A 514 14.11 -20.37 2.85
N LEU A 515 15.41 -20.60 2.74
CA LEU A 515 16.20 -21.41 3.64
C LEU A 515 17.09 -20.51 4.48
N ASP A 516 17.22 -20.94 5.72
CA ASP A 516 18.07 -20.32 6.69
C ASP A 516 19.25 -21.24 6.99
N ILE A 517 20.39 -20.95 6.38
CA ILE A 517 21.57 -21.81 6.46
C ILE A 517 22.51 -21.27 7.52
N ASN A 518 22.80 -22.11 8.50
CA ASN A 518 23.79 -21.84 9.54
C ASN A 518 25.08 -22.57 9.19
N PHE A 519 26.18 -21.83 9.12
CA PHE A 519 27.50 -22.38 8.90
C PHE A 519 28.16 -22.75 10.23
N SER A 520 29.11 -23.68 10.18
CA SER A 520 29.82 -24.19 11.36
C SER A 520 30.62 -23.13 12.12
N ASP A 521 30.91 -21.99 11.50
CA ASP A 521 31.58 -20.84 12.12
C ASP A 521 30.61 -19.82 12.76
N GLY A 522 29.32 -20.16 12.84
CA GLY A 522 28.28 -19.33 13.43
C GLY A 522 27.70 -18.27 12.49
N ARG A 523 28.15 -18.20 11.23
CA ARG A 523 27.52 -17.34 10.22
C ARG A 523 26.16 -17.90 9.80
N ARG A 524 25.28 -17.01 9.40
CA ARG A 524 23.92 -17.32 8.96
C ARG A 524 23.63 -16.61 7.65
N ILE A 525 23.10 -17.33 6.68
CA ILE A 525 22.61 -16.76 5.42
C ILE A 525 21.14 -17.14 5.22
N LEU A 526 20.31 -16.13 5.01
CA LEU A 526 18.94 -16.30 4.55
C LEU A 526 18.95 -16.20 3.04
N CYS A 527 18.62 -17.29 2.34
CA CYS A 527 18.64 -17.35 0.88
C CYS A 527 17.51 -18.25 0.37
N THR A 528 17.22 -18.21 -0.92
CA THR A 528 16.20 -19.10 -1.50
C THR A 528 16.75 -20.51 -1.68
N SER A 529 15.86 -21.50 -1.72
CA SER A 529 16.20 -22.92 -1.84
C SER A 529 17.04 -23.28 -3.08
N ASP A 530 17.03 -22.43 -4.10
CA ASP A 530 17.80 -22.53 -5.33
C ASP A 530 19.01 -21.58 -5.38
N HIS A 531 19.39 -20.96 -4.27
CA HIS A 531 20.61 -20.17 -4.19
C HIS A 531 21.84 -21.08 -4.42
N PRO A 532 22.74 -20.75 -5.37
CA PRO A 532 23.90 -21.58 -5.67
C PRO A 532 25.05 -21.29 -4.72
N PHE A 533 25.60 -22.33 -4.10
CA PHE A 533 26.85 -22.28 -3.35
C PHE A 533 27.95 -23.01 -4.11
N GLU A 534 29.14 -22.42 -4.15
CA GLU A 534 30.32 -23.13 -4.62
C GLU A 534 30.93 -23.90 -3.45
N THR A 535 31.01 -25.21 -3.59
CA THR A 535 31.57 -26.12 -2.58
C THR A 535 32.92 -26.63 -3.06
N GLU A 536 33.88 -26.79 -2.14
CA GLU A 536 35.20 -27.38 -2.45
C GLU A 536 35.08 -28.82 -2.96
N ASN A 537 34.10 -29.57 -2.44
CA ASN A 537 34.01 -31.02 -2.64
C ASN A 537 33.07 -31.44 -3.78
N ARG A 538 32.05 -30.62 -4.10
CA ARG A 538 30.95 -30.99 -5.02
C ARG A 538 30.69 -29.94 -6.09
N GLY A 539 31.55 -28.92 -6.21
CA GLY A 539 31.33 -27.81 -7.13
C GLY A 539 30.08 -27.02 -6.75
N LEU A 540 29.30 -26.57 -7.73
CA LEU A 540 28.12 -25.75 -7.49
C LEU A 540 26.93 -26.59 -6.99
N VAL A 541 26.52 -26.36 -5.75
CA VAL A 541 25.43 -27.06 -5.04
C VAL A 541 24.36 -26.03 -4.65
N LEU A 542 23.08 -26.37 -4.79
CA LEU A 542 21.99 -25.47 -4.39
C LEU A 542 21.78 -25.51 -2.87
N ALA A 543 21.29 -24.42 -2.29
CA ALA A 543 21.00 -24.27 -0.87
C ALA A 543 20.22 -25.45 -0.27
N LYS A 544 19.20 -25.95 -0.98
CA LYS A 544 18.39 -27.10 -0.56
C LYS A 544 19.11 -28.46 -0.60
N ASP A 545 20.19 -28.54 -1.37
CA ASP A 545 20.95 -29.77 -1.65
C ASP A 545 22.29 -29.79 -0.87
N LEU A 546 22.51 -28.78 -0.03
CA LEU A 546 23.64 -28.71 0.89
C LEU A 546 23.53 -29.78 1.97
N GLN A 547 24.67 -30.39 2.25
CA GLN A 547 24.85 -31.38 3.31
C GLN A 547 25.78 -30.79 4.39
N GLU A 548 25.69 -31.29 5.63
CA GLU A 548 26.47 -30.78 6.77
C GLU A 548 27.99 -30.78 6.53
N ASN A 549 28.45 -31.66 5.64
CA ASN A 549 29.84 -31.90 5.27
C ASN A 549 30.28 -31.17 3.98
N ASP A 550 29.41 -30.33 3.39
CA ASP A 550 29.77 -29.47 2.27
C ASP A 550 30.58 -28.27 2.77
N SER A 551 31.82 -28.14 2.29
CA SER A 551 32.70 -26.99 2.57
C SER A 551 32.48 -25.90 1.54
N ILE A 552 31.89 -24.77 1.94
CA ILE A 552 31.60 -23.64 1.05
C ILE A 552 32.85 -22.80 0.83
N LEU A 553 33.17 -22.52 -0.43
CA LEU A 553 34.17 -21.53 -0.83
C LEU A 553 33.63 -20.13 -0.53
N ALA A 554 33.85 -19.65 0.69
CA ALA A 554 33.61 -18.27 1.07
C ALA A 554 34.91 -17.47 0.94
N SER A 555 34.84 -16.25 0.40
CA SER A 555 35.98 -15.31 0.46
C SER A 555 36.31 -15.01 1.94
N TYR A 556 37.39 -15.59 2.43
CA TYR A 556 37.87 -15.44 3.80
C TYR A 556 38.54 -14.09 3.97
N ASN A 557 37.77 -13.05 4.28
CA ASN A 557 38.36 -11.83 4.80
C ASN A 557 37.37 -10.90 5.51
N HIS A 558 36.72 -11.35 6.58
CA HIS A 558 36.23 -10.45 7.64
C HIS A 558 36.44 -11.00 9.04
N VAL A 559 36.63 -10.05 9.96
CA VAL A 559 37.29 -10.12 11.26
C VAL A 559 36.47 -10.91 12.29
N PHE A 560 37.03 -11.98 12.84
CA PHE A 560 36.73 -12.38 14.21
C PHE A 560 37.36 -11.32 15.13
N VAL A 561 36.55 -10.46 15.73
CA VAL A 561 37.02 -9.62 16.83
C VAL A 561 37.04 -10.51 18.06
N ASN A 562 38.18 -11.17 18.30
CA ASN A 562 38.48 -11.71 19.62
C ASN A 562 38.57 -10.51 20.59
N GLU A 563 37.69 -10.51 21.58
CA GLU A 563 37.68 -9.75 22.82
C GLU A 563 38.56 -8.48 22.89
N SER A 564 37.94 -7.30 22.79
CA SER A 564 37.86 -6.32 23.90
C SER A 564 37.34 -4.97 23.41
N LYS A 565 36.16 -4.61 23.95
CA LYS A 565 35.39 -3.36 23.79
C LYS A 565 34.88 -3.04 22.37
N PRO A 566 33.55 -3.11 22.12
CA PRO A 566 32.98 -2.59 20.89
C PRO A 566 33.26 -1.09 20.79
N ASN A 567 33.93 -0.66 19.72
CA ASN A 567 33.98 0.75 19.37
C ASN A 567 32.61 1.15 18.82
N LEU A 568 31.70 1.54 19.72
CA LEU A 568 30.33 1.99 19.41
C LEU A 568 30.30 3.09 18.33
N SER A 569 31.38 3.86 18.19
CA SER A 569 31.48 4.96 17.22
C SER A 569 31.56 4.48 15.77
N GLN A 570 32.08 3.28 15.49
CA GLN A 570 32.26 2.77 14.12
C GLN A 570 30.99 2.14 13.53
N ALA A 571 30.18 1.46 14.36
CA ALA A 571 28.87 0.97 13.92
C ALA A 571 27.92 2.13 13.51
N CYS A 572 28.10 3.30 14.13
CA CYS A 572 27.26 4.49 13.90
C CYS A 572 27.49 5.19 12.54
N PHE A 573 28.62 4.94 11.85
CA PHE A 573 28.95 5.64 10.60
C PHE A 573 28.39 4.95 9.34
N LEU A 574 28.08 3.66 9.44
CA LEU A 574 27.71 2.81 8.29
C LEU A 574 26.20 2.80 7.98
N GLY A 575 25.37 3.48 8.78
CA GLY A 575 23.90 3.46 8.70
C GLY A 575 23.25 4.77 8.23
N PHE A 576 23.88 5.55 7.35
CA PHE A 576 23.20 6.71 6.74
C PHE A 576 22.37 6.28 5.52
N MET A 577 21.05 6.24 5.67
CA MET A 577 20.13 6.20 4.53
C MET A 577 20.06 7.58 3.88
N VAL A 578 20.66 7.71 2.69
CA VAL A 578 20.56 8.94 1.90
C VAL A 578 19.27 8.91 1.09
N CYS A 579 18.27 9.70 1.49
CA CYS A 579 17.14 10.04 0.63
C CYS A 579 17.63 10.86 -0.57
N ARG A 580 17.45 10.37 -1.81
CA ARG A 580 17.65 11.18 -3.02
C ARG A 580 16.32 11.66 -3.58
N LYS A 581 16.14 12.98 -3.56
CA LYS A 581 15.12 13.74 -4.30
C LYS A 581 15.37 13.54 -5.81
N LYS A 582 14.34 13.18 -6.57
CA LYS A 582 14.41 13.05 -8.04
C LYS A 582 14.20 14.45 -8.63
N GLU A 583 15.27 15.14 -9.00
CA GLU A 583 15.17 16.26 -9.93
C GLU A 583 15.13 15.71 -11.36
N LYS A 584 14.04 15.98 -12.07
CA LYS A 584 14.02 15.92 -13.53
C LYS A 584 14.60 17.23 -14.03
N GLN A 585 15.79 17.20 -14.63
CA GLN A 585 16.20 18.26 -15.55
C GLN A 585 15.32 18.16 -16.80
N LEU A 586 14.54 19.22 -17.03
CA LEU A 586 13.97 19.56 -18.34
C LEU A 586 15.09 20.15 -19.19
N HIS A 587 15.35 19.53 -20.34
CA HIS A 587 15.74 20.23 -21.56
C HIS A 587 15.09 19.54 -22.75
#